data_AF-A0AAW6H0X9-F1
#
_entry.id   AF-A0AAW6H0X9-F1
#
_cell.length_a   1.000
_cell.length_b   1.000
_cell.length_c   1.000
_cell.angle_alpha   90.00
_cell.angle_beta   90.00
_cell.angle_gamma   90.00
#
_symmetry.space_group_name_H-M   'P 1'
#
loop_
_entity.id
_entity.type
_entity.pdbx_description
1 polymer ?
#
loop_
_entity_poly.entity_id
_entity_poly.type
_entity_poly.pdbx_seq_one_letter_code
_entity_poly.pdbx_strand_id
1 'polypeptide(L)'
;MEAQGHILIRRKAKNGIDGTNGEPGKNGLQGCILRQSEWAKGIEYRNDEALTSGTRYLDIAIVTTGANTFNAYKCLKTHTSSDSIPVTNTTYWQKFNSLVPVYTPLIMAQNAILRFMQGNQLLIMKGDNKTVAAGLVGGDYPLWVGATTPTDAPYKVSIAGKLYAAGAVISGDSTFEGTLKGVSGSFTRLNCVNAAGDAVGGISFGSDGRMWFDGDMHHQGTKDNRSLRFYTSDLWCRGVFGARERSIMVVYGSYAYVYTKGADKTGTYIPLTSGTSSANETYYTVPCDSPRYDYNGETSGFPVDTVIFRITSNVTYRYLLSLAVTQRIFVVNANDNYNNVQIYANGTKQTLNGGSMHHCMQLVDFMYPSPNSDRLGRGLMFGASNDNDWR
;
A
#
# COMPACT_ATOMS: atom_id res chain seq x y z
N MET A 1 -1.47 68.38 4.77
CA MET A 1 -0.07 68.53 4.31
C MET A 1 -0.16 68.96 2.85
N GLU A 2 -0.34 70.26 2.64
CA GLU A 2 -0.34 70.88 1.31
C GLU A 2 1.04 71.50 1.10
N ALA A 3 1.65 71.18 -0.04
CA ALA A 3 2.97 71.66 -0.39
C ALA A 3 2.91 73.16 -0.74
N GLN A 4 3.59 74.00 0.04
CA GLN A 4 3.89 75.38 -0.29
C GLN A 4 5.35 75.50 -0.76
N GLY A 5 5.54 75.56 -2.07
CA GLY A 5 6.63 76.28 -2.74
C GLY A 5 5.93 77.07 -3.85
N HIS A 6 6.09 78.39 -3.98
CA HIS A 6 7.29 79.05 -4.48
C HIS A 6 7.24 80.54 -4.11
N ILE A 7 8.36 81.10 -3.66
CA ILE A 7 8.58 82.55 -3.58
C ILE A 7 8.83 83.08 -5.00
N LEU A 8 7.99 84.00 -5.46
CA LEU A 8 8.18 84.77 -6.70
C LEU A 8 8.45 86.23 -6.33
N ILE A 9 9.70 86.67 -6.51
CA ILE A 9 10.08 88.09 -6.45
C ILE A 9 9.67 88.72 -7.79
N ARG A 10 8.71 89.67 -7.79
CA ARG A 10 8.42 90.50 -8.97
C ARG A 10 8.93 91.92 -8.76
N ARG A 11 9.89 92.35 -9.60
CA ARG A 11 10.20 93.76 -9.85
C ARG A 11 9.04 94.40 -10.62
N LYS A 12 8.60 95.58 -10.19
CA LYS A 12 7.54 96.36 -10.84
C LYS A 12 8.07 97.02 -12.13
N ALA A 13 7.45 96.72 -13.27
CA ALA A 13 7.48 97.55 -14.47
C ALA A 13 6.08 98.14 -14.72
N LYS A 14 6.04 99.37 -15.25
CA LYS A 14 4.85 100.21 -15.41
C LYS A 14 4.17 99.95 -16.77
N ASN A 15 2.84 99.86 -16.71
CA ASN A 15 1.85 100.20 -17.75
C ASN A 15 1.78 99.34 -19.02
N GLY A 16 1.19 98.15 -18.88
CA GLY A 16 0.28 97.56 -19.86
C GLY A 16 -1.04 97.25 -19.13
N ILE A 17 -2.19 97.54 -19.73
CA ILE A 17 -3.49 97.18 -19.14
C ILE A 17 -3.66 95.68 -19.34
N ASP A 18 -3.25 94.88 -18.36
CA ASP A 18 -3.53 93.44 -18.36
C ASP A 18 -5.05 93.27 -18.30
N GLY A 19 -5.62 92.57 -19.29
CA GLY A 19 -7.03 92.17 -19.26
C GLY A 19 -7.31 91.42 -17.96
N THR A 20 -8.43 91.73 -17.30
CA THR A 20 -8.86 91.03 -16.08
C THR A 20 -8.84 89.52 -16.33
N ASN A 21 -8.08 88.77 -15.53
CA ASN A 21 -8.18 87.31 -15.52
C ASN A 21 -9.66 86.93 -15.34
N GLY A 22 -10.18 86.08 -16.22
CA GLY A 22 -11.52 85.51 -16.03
C GLY A 22 -11.59 84.78 -14.70
N GLU A 23 -12.69 84.92 -13.98
CA GLU A 23 -12.96 84.20 -12.74
C GLU A 23 -12.68 82.70 -12.93
N PRO A 24 -11.99 82.02 -11.99
CA PRO A 24 -11.81 80.57 -12.05
C PRO A 24 -13.17 79.89 -12.23
N GLY A 25 -13.27 78.96 -13.18
CA GLY A 25 -14.48 78.16 -13.36
C GLY A 25 -14.87 77.48 -12.04
N LYS A 26 -16.16 77.49 -11.72
CA LYS A 26 -16.66 76.82 -10.50
C LYS A 26 -16.18 75.36 -10.48
N ASN A 27 -15.66 74.90 -9.34
CA ASN A 27 -15.27 73.51 -9.16
C ASN A 27 -16.43 72.57 -9.53
N GLY A 28 -16.15 71.52 -10.30
CA GLY A 28 -17.14 70.52 -10.67
C GLY A 28 -17.69 69.78 -9.44
N LEU A 29 -18.94 69.34 -9.51
CA LEU A 29 -19.60 68.54 -8.48
C LEU A 29 -18.91 67.16 -8.35
N GLN A 30 -18.39 66.82 -7.16
CA GLN A 30 -17.71 65.55 -6.88
C GLN A 30 -18.65 64.34 -6.95
N GLY A 31 -18.46 63.39 -7.86
CA GLY A 31 -19.38 62.24 -8.07
C GLY A 31 -19.82 61.48 -6.81
N CYS A 32 -20.98 60.82 -6.87
CA CYS A 32 -21.53 60.05 -5.74
C CYS A 32 -20.63 58.85 -5.39
N ILE A 33 -20.55 58.54 -4.09
CA ILE A 33 -19.93 57.32 -3.57
C ILE A 33 -20.87 56.16 -3.85
N LEU A 34 -20.41 55.18 -4.62
CA LEU A 34 -21.16 53.95 -4.88
C LEU A 34 -21.08 53.03 -3.66
N ARG A 35 -22.22 52.54 -3.18
CA ARG A 35 -22.28 51.46 -2.17
C ARG A 35 -23.07 50.29 -2.72
N GLN A 36 -22.56 49.09 -2.55
CA GLN A 36 -23.21 47.87 -3.02
C GLN A 36 -23.52 46.95 -1.83
N SER A 37 -24.73 46.42 -1.77
CA SER A 37 -25.17 45.50 -0.71
C SER A 37 -26.24 44.52 -1.22
N GLU A 38 -26.41 43.39 -0.54
CA GLU A 38 -27.59 42.53 -0.79
C GLU A 38 -28.85 43.32 -0.40
N TRP A 39 -29.91 43.18 -1.21
CA TRP A 39 -31.20 43.76 -0.91
C TRP A 39 -31.74 43.14 0.39
N ALA A 40 -32.04 43.99 1.36
CA ALA A 40 -32.69 43.59 2.60
C ALA A 40 -33.77 44.61 2.94
N LYS A 41 -34.84 44.14 3.59
CA LYS A 41 -35.95 44.96 4.07
C LYS A 41 -35.50 45.85 5.25
N GLY A 42 -36.02 47.07 5.32
CA GLY A 42 -35.73 48.00 6.41
C GLY A 42 -34.40 48.75 6.29
N ILE A 43 -33.73 48.63 5.15
CA ILE A 43 -32.47 49.33 4.85
C ILE A 43 -32.78 50.61 4.07
N GLU A 44 -32.17 51.72 4.47
CA GLU A 44 -32.20 52.95 3.68
C GLU A 44 -31.23 52.84 2.51
N TYR A 45 -31.78 52.87 1.29
CA TYR A 45 -31.02 52.95 0.06
C TYR A 45 -31.08 54.37 -0.48
N ARG A 46 -29.93 54.95 -0.81
CA ARG A 46 -29.77 56.34 -1.18
C ARG A 46 -29.53 56.53 -2.67
N ASN A 47 -30.17 57.55 -3.23
CA ASN A 47 -29.76 58.18 -4.48
C ASN A 47 -29.66 59.70 -4.25
N ASP A 48 -28.44 60.15 -4.00
CA ASP A 48 -28.13 61.56 -3.72
C ASP A 48 -27.60 62.29 -4.98
N GLU A 49 -27.80 61.74 -6.19
CA GLU A 49 -27.33 62.35 -7.46
C GLU A 49 -27.81 63.81 -7.65
N ALA A 50 -28.99 64.15 -7.11
CA ALA A 50 -29.57 65.48 -7.18
C ALA A 50 -29.04 66.48 -6.12
N LEU A 51 -28.36 66.01 -5.07
CA LEU A 51 -27.82 66.89 -4.03
C LEU A 51 -26.63 67.68 -4.57
N THR A 52 -26.48 68.94 -4.18
CA THR A 52 -25.42 69.85 -4.67
C THR A 52 -24.32 70.15 -3.63
N SER A 53 -24.43 69.57 -2.43
CA SER A 53 -23.45 69.72 -1.34
C SER A 53 -23.43 68.47 -0.45
N GLY A 54 -22.39 68.34 0.39
CA GLY A 54 -22.22 67.21 1.31
C GLY A 54 -21.69 65.93 0.65
N THR A 55 -21.50 64.88 1.45
CA THR A 55 -21.17 63.54 0.96
C THR A 55 -22.41 62.92 0.32
N ARG A 56 -22.27 62.43 -0.92
CA ARG A 56 -23.39 61.91 -1.71
C ARG A 56 -23.22 60.42 -1.95
N TYR A 57 -24.28 59.64 -1.80
CA TYR A 57 -24.28 58.20 -2.01
C TYR A 57 -25.19 57.79 -3.16
N LEU A 58 -24.79 56.73 -3.87
CA LEU A 58 -25.63 56.03 -4.81
C LEU A 58 -25.56 54.53 -4.52
N ASP A 59 -26.69 53.95 -4.13
CA ASP A 59 -26.72 52.55 -3.72
C ASP A 59 -27.12 51.60 -4.84
N ILE A 60 -26.45 50.44 -4.86
CA ILE A 60 -26.72 49.31 -5.74
C ILE A 60 -27.17 48.13 -4.86
N ALA A 61 -28.38 47.64 -5.10
CA ALA A 61 -28.91 46.45 -4.43
C ALA A 61 -28.67 45.19 -5.27
N ILE A 62 -28.18 44.14 -4.63
CA ILE A 62 -27.97 42.81 -5.22
C ILE A 62 -29.07 41.87 -4.73
N VAL A 63 -29.66 41.10 -5.63
CA VAL A 63 -30.72 40.14 -5.30
C VAL A 63 -30.32 38.79 -5.85
N THR A 64 -30.06 37.85 -4.96
CA THR A 64 -29.85 36.44 -5.33
C THR A 64 -31.16 35.82 -5.81
N THR A 65 -31.25 35.44 -7.09
CA THR A 65 -32.50 34.93 -7.71
C THR A 65 -32.57 33.42 -7.84
N GLY A 66 -31.55 32.72 -7.38
CA GLY A 66 -31.50 31.26 -7.34
C GLY A 66 -30.10 30.81 -6.96
N ALA A 67 -29.86 29.50 -7.03
CA ALA A 67 -28.49 29.03 -7.10
C ALA A 67 -27.90 29.68 -8.36
N ASN A 68 -26.98 30.63 -8.17
CA ASN A 68 -26.02 31.02 -9.21
C ASN A 68 -26.55 32.03 -10.23
N THR A 69 -27.67 32.67 -9.89
CA THR A 69 -28.19 33.85 -10.59
C THR A 69 -28.42 35.00 -9.61
N PHE A 70 -28.02 36.21 -10.01
CA PHE A 70 -28.30 37.42 -9.26
C PHE A 70 -28.66 38.55 -10.21
N ASN A 71 -29.44 39.48 -9.71
CA ASN A 71 -29.75 40.73 -10.39
C ASN A 71 -29.19 41.88 -9.55
N ALA A 72 -28.56 42.84 -10.20
CA ALA A 72 -28.14 44.09 -9.58
C ALA A 72 -29.09 45.22 -9.98
N TYR A 73 -29.39 46.13 -9.06
CA TYR A 73 -30.31 47.24 -9.27
C TYR A 73 -29.74 48.56 -8.74
N LYS A 74 -29.72 49.60 -9.58
CA LYS A 74 -29.43 50.98 -9.16
C LYS A 74 -30.63 51.56 -8.40
N CYS A 75 -30.40 52.18 -7.24
CA CYS A 75 -31.40 52.99 -6.55
C CYS A 75 -31.69 54.27 -7.33
N LEU A 76 -32.96 54.56 -7.61
CA LEU A 76 -33.40 55.74 -8.36
C LEU A 76 -33.81 56.89 -7.46
N LYS A 77 -34.31 56.60 -6.24
CA LYS A 77 -34.76 57.59 -5.26
C LYS A 77 -34.41 57.11 -3.86
N THR A 78 -33.92 58.00 -3.00
CA THR A 78 -33.68 57.66 -1.59
C THR A 78 -34.96 57.17 -0.92
N HIS A 79 -34.91 55.97 -0.34
CA HIS A 79 -36.04 55.33 0.33
C HIS A 79 -35.59 54.27 1.32
N THR A 80 -36.47 53.91 2.26
CA THR A 80 -36.32 52.70 3.08
C THR A 80 -37.03 51.54 2.41
N SER A 81 -36.32 50.44 2.14
CA SER A 81 -36.89 49.25 1.51
C SER A 81 -37.99 48.62 2.37
N SER A 82 -39.05 48.15 1.74
CA SER A 82 -40.21 47.54 2.40
C SER A 82 -40.91 46.55 1.47
N ASP A 83 -41.92 45.83 1.96
CA ASP A 83 -42.71 44.92 1.12
C ASP A 83 -43.46 45.67 0.00
N SER A 84 -43.76 46.95 0.19
CA SER A 84 -44.40 47.83 -0.80
C SER A 84 -43.37 48.50 -1.74
N ILE A 85 -42.09 48.47 -1.39
CA ILE A 85 -40.97 48.93 -2.24
C ILE A 85 -39.96 47.78 -2.41
N PRO A 86 -40.39 46.66 -3.04
CA PRO A 86 -39.47 45.59 -3.37
C PRO A 86 -38.51 46.05 -4.47
N VAL A 87 -37.43 45.30 -4.67
CA VAL A 87 -36.42 45.58 -5.70
C VAL A 87 -36.98 45.56 -7.15
N THR A 88 -38.17 45.00 -7.35
CA THR A 88 -38.91 45.00 -8.63
C THR A 88 -39.68 46.29 -8.87
N ASN A 89 -39.79 47.19 -7.88
CA ASN A 89 -40.49 48.46 -8.04
C ASN A 89 -39.64 49.43 -8.87
N THR A 90 -39.98 49.56 -10.14
CA THR A 90 -39.25 50.35 -11.15
C THR A 90 -39.25 51.85 -10.90
N THR A 91 -40.07 52.35 -9.97
CA THR A 91 -40.03 53.76 -9.53
C THR A 91 -38.79 54.04 -8.67
N TYR A 92 -38.32 53.03 -7.94
CA TYR A 92 -37.23 53.14 -6.98
C TYR A 92 -35.98 52.39 -7.41
N TRP A 93 -36.08 51.47 -8.37
CA TRP A 93 -35.02 50.56 -8.78
C TRP A 93 -34.89 50.42 -10.29
N GLN A 94 -33.67 50.40 -10.80
CA GLN A 94 -33.36 50.08 -12.19
C GLN A 94 -32.41 48.89 -12.27
N LYS A 95 -32.80 47.81 -12.95
CA LYS A 95 -31.98 46.61 -13.13
C LYS A 95 -30.82 46.87 -14.11
N PHE A 96 -29.63 46.34 -13.81
CA PHE A 96 -28.48 46.33 -14.73
C PHE A 96 -28.60 45.21 -15.78
N ASN A 97 -28.11 45.47 -17.00
CA ASN A 97 -28.31 44.59 -18.16
C ASN A 97 -27.22 43.52 -18.34
N SER A 98 -25.97 43.77 -17.90
CA SER A 98 -24.86 42.80 -17.85
C SER A 98 -23.71 43.39 -17.03
N LEU A 99 -23.09 42.60 -16.15
CA LEU A 99 -21.97 43.05 -15.31
C LEU A 99 -20.65 42.65 -15.97
N VAL A 100 -19.71 43.59 -16.07
CA VAL A 100 -18.36 43.39 -16.63
C VAL A 100 -17.39 42.88 -15.55
N PRO A 101 -16.25 42.26 -15.93
CA PRO A 101 -15.21 41.86 -14.98
C PRO A 101 -14.74 43.05 -14.13
N VAL A 102 -14.67 42.87 -12.81
CA VAL A 102 -14.20 43.89 -11.86
C VAL A 102 -12.77 43.58 -11.47
N TYR A 103 -11.83 44.46 -11.85
CA TYR A 103 -10.45 44.43 -11.38
C TYR A 103 -10.31 45.35 -10.17
N THR A 104 -10.40 44.78 -8.97
CA THR A 104 -10.25 45.51 -7.71
C THR A 104 -8.97 45.07 -7.02
N PRO A 105 -8.03 45.99 -6.72
CA PRO A 105 -6.75 45.64 -6.13
C PRO A 105 -6.80 45.26 -4.65
N LEU A 106 -7.92 45.46 -3.92
CA LEU A 106 -8.01 45.11 -2.49
C LEU A 106 -9.46 45.03 -1.99
N ILE A 107 -9.85 43.89 -1.39
CA ILE A 107 -11.08 43.77 -0.60
C ILE A 107 -10.74 44.15 0.85
N MET A 108 -11.16 45.33 1.30
CA MET A 108 -11.10 45.74 2.72
C MET A 108 -12.50 45.69 3.34
N ALA A 109 -12.86 44.56 3.95
CA ALA A 109 -14.09 44.42 4.72
C ALA A 109 -13.91 43.44 5.88
N GLN A 110 -14.36 43.82 7.08
CA GLN A 110 -14.40 42.94 8.24
C GLN A 110 -15.48 41.85 8.00
N ASN A 111 -15.12 40.57 8.11
CA ASN A 111 -15.99 39.41 7.85
C ASN A 111 -16.53 39.29 6.42
N ALA A 112 -15.74 39.67 5.41
CA ALA A 112 -16.13 39.51 4.01
C ALA A 112 -16.47 38.04 3.68
N ILE A 113 -17.72 37.77 3.27
CA ILE A 113 -18.15 36.46 2.77
C ILE A 113 -18.21 36.53 1.24
N LEU A 114 -17.37 35.75 0.56
CA LEU A 114 -17.41 35.58 -0.88
C LEU A 114 -18.26 34.37 -1.24
N ARG A 115 -19.48 34.61 -1.71
CA ARG A 115 -20.38 33.55 -2.19
C ARG A 115 -20.14 33.33 -3.68
N PHE A 116 -19.50 32.22 -4.02
CA PHE A 116 -19.36 31.77 -5.39
C PHE A 116 -20.66 31.07 -5.84
N MET A 117 -21.10 31.41 -7.03
CA MET A 117 -22.19 30.74 -7.74
C MET A 117 -21.67 29.40 -8.35
N GLN A 118 -22.46 28.32 -8.58
CA GLN A 118 -22.12 27.20 -9.49
C GLN A 118 -21.56 27.77 -10.79
N GLY A 119 -20.42 27.22 -11.16
CA GLY A 119 -19.62 27.69 -12.29
C GLY A 119 -18.59 28.75 -11.88
N ASN A 120 -18.80 29.49 -10.79
CA ASN A 120 -17.76 30.33 -10.24
C ASN A 120 -16.72 29.47 -9.53
N GLN A 121 -15.47 29.90 -9.70
CA GLN A 121 -14.30 29.27 -9.15
C GLN A 121 -13.34 30.34 -8.66
N LEU A 122 -12.66 30.05 -7.57
CA LEU A 122 -11.41 30.74 -7.24
C LEU A 122 -10.30 29.99 -7.94
N LEU A 123 -9.55 30.65 -8.81
CA LEU A 123 -8.40 30.07 -9.49
C LEU A 123 -7.13 30.79 -9.08
N ILE A 124 -6.13 30.01 -8.68
CA ILE A 124 -4.76 30.47 -8.56
C ILE A 124 -4.10 30.18 -9.90
N MET A 125 -3.79 31.24 -10.66
CA MET A 125 -3.12 31.12 -11.96
C MET A 125 -1.60 31.01 -11.78
N LYS A 126 -0.93 30.32 -12.71
CA LYS A 126 0.54 30.40 -12.82
C LYS A 126 0.92 31.78 -13.37
N GLY A 127 2.21 32.11 -13.31
CA GLY A 127 2.73 33.40 -13.79
C GLY A 127 2.52 33.68 -15.29
N ASP A 128 2.04 32.70 -16.06
CA ASP A 128 1.65 32.86 -17.46
C ASP A 128 0.23 33.45 -17.66
N ASN A 129 -0.54 33.62 -16.57
CA ASN A 129 -1.94 34.08 -16.56
C ASN A 129 -2.89 33.27 -17.46
N LYS A 130 -2.52 32.04 -17.84
CA LYS A 130 -3.30 31.16 -18.72
C LYS A 130 -3.55 29.79 -18.10
N THR A 131 -2.64 29.30 -17.28
CA THR A 131 -2.73 27.97 -16.68
C THR A 131 -3.12 28.05 -15.21
N VAL A 132 -4.01 27.15 -14.79
CA VAL A 132 -4.42 27.01 -13.40
C VAL A 132 -3.36 26.21 -12.63
N ALA A 133 -2.96 26.72 -11.47
CA ALA A 133 -2.13 26.03 -10.50
C ALA A 133 -2.96 25.27 -9.47
N ALA A 134 -4.03 25.90 -8.97
CA ALA A 134 -4.93 25.35 -7.97
C ALA A 134 -6.28 26.08 -8.02
N GLY A 135 -7.31 25.50 -7.42
CA GLY A 135 -8.59 26.20 -7.34
C GLY A 135 -9.55 25.69 -6.28
N LEU A 136 -10.61 26.48 -6.11
CA LEU A 136 -11.82 26.16 -5.37
C LEU A 136 -13.02 26.29 -6.31
N VAL A 137 -13.88 25.28 -6.37
CA VAL A 137 -15.06 25.29 -7.25
C VAL A 137 -16.21 24.50 -6.61
N GLY A 138 -17.45 24.77 -7.02
CA GLY A 138 -18.55 23.87 -6.71
C GLY A 138 -18.46 22.59 -7.55
N GLY A 139 -18.60 21.41 -6.93
CA GLY A 139 -18.58 20.12 -7.61
C GLY A 139 -18.05 19.00 -6.71
N ASP A 140 -17.77 17.82 -7.28
CA ASP A 140 -17.32 16.63 -6.54
C ASP A 140 -15.97 16.81 -5.84
N TYR A 141 -15.09 17.64 -6.42
CA TYR A 141 -13.76 17.96 -5.91
C TYR A 141 -13.59 19.47 -5.70
N PRO A 142 -14.07 20.01 -4.56
CA PRO A 142 -14.08 21.46 -4.34
C PRO A 142 -12.72 22.09 -4.09
N LEU A 143 -11.67 21.30 -3.83
CA LEU A 143 -10.29 21.76 -3.64
C LEU A 143 -9.36 20.88 -4.48
N TRP A 144 -8.53 21.49 -5.34
CA TRP A 144 -7.54 20.76 -6.15
C TRP A 144 -6.27 21.57 -6.44
N VAL A 145 -5.18 20.87 -6.74
CA VAL A 145 -3.88 21.43 -7.13
C VAL A 145 -3.27 20.60 -8.26
N GLY A 146 -2.60 21.28 -9.19
CA GLY A 146 -1.72 20.64 -10.18
C GLY A 146 -2.38 20.25 -11.51
N ALA A 147 -3.60 20.71 -11.78
CA ALA A 147 -4.28 20.51 -13.06
C ALA A 147 -5.25 21.65 -13.41
N THR A 148 -5.64 21.72 -14.69
CA THR A 148 -6.64 22.67 -15.19
C THR A 148 -8.05 22.35 -14.71
N THR A 149 -8.38 21.07 -14.53
CA THR A 149 -9.67 20.60 -14.02
C THR A 149 -9.49 19.88 -12.68
N PRO A 150 -10.51 19.90 -11.79
CA PRO A 150 -10.45 19.15 -10.53
C PRO A 150 -10.35 17.63 -10.74
N THR A 151 -10.97 17.10 -11.80
CA THR A 151 -11.03 15.65 -12.07
C THR A 151 -9.65 15.09 -12.38
N ASP A 152 -8.81 15.82 -13.11
CA ASP A 152 -7.49 15.35 -13.54
C ASP A 152 -6.38 15.71 -12.54
N ALA A 153 -6.74 16.38 -11.43
CA ALA A 153 -5.76 16.86 -10.47
C ALA A 153 -5.07 15.72 -9.70
N PRO A 154 -3.73 15.74 -9.59
CA PRO A 154 -2.98 14.77 -8.78
C PRO A 154 -3.20 14.96 -7.29
N TYR A 155 -3.58 16.17 -6.87
CA TYR A 155 -4.00 16.49 -5.51
C TYR A 155 -5.42 17.04 -5.53
N LYS A 156 -6.37 16.36 -4.88
CA LYS A 156 -7.76 16.81 -4.78
C LYS A 156 -8.45 16.24 -3.55
N VAL A 157 -9.40 17.00 -3.01
CA VAL A 157 -10.26 16.58 -1.90
C VAL A 157 -11.69 16.54 -2.39
N SER A 158 -12.38 15.41 -2.19
CA SER A 158 -13.79 15.30 -2.56
C SER A 158 -14.72 15.96 -1.55
N ILE A 159 -15.97 16.21 -1.92
CA ILE A 159 -17.02 16.69 -0.99
C ILE A 159 -17.27 15.75 0.19
N ALA A 160 -16.90 14.47 0.06
CA ALA A 160 -16.97 13.48 1.13
C ALA A 160 -15.69 13.45 2.00
N GLY A 161 -14.74 14.37 1.77
CA GLY A 161 -13.48 14.46 2.51
C GLY A 161 -12.39 13.48 2.07
N LYS A 162 -12.56 12.79 0.93
CA LYS A 162 -11.51 11.86 0.43
C LYS A 162 -10.38 12.65 -0.20
N LEU A 163 -9.18 12.49 0.33
CA LEU A 163 -7.94 13.02 -0.25
C LEU A 163 -7.38 12.06 -1.29
N TYR A 164 -7.06 12.58 -2.47
CA TYR A 164 -6.25 11.95 -3.49
C TYR A 164 -4.98 12.78 -3.62
N ALA A 165 -3.82 12.17 -3.45
CA ALA A 165 -2.53 12.86 -3.51
C ALA A 165 -1.46 11.95 -4.13
N ALA A 166 -1.15 12.18 -5.41
CA ALA A 166 -0.06 11.49 -6.09
C ALA A 166 1.30 12.11 -5.71
N GLY A 167 2.26 11.29 -5.30
CA GLY A 167 3.61 11.74 -4.95
C GLY A 167 3.69 12.50 -3.62
N ALA A 168 2.76 12.27 -2.69
CA ALA A 168 2.79 12.90 -1.38
C ALA A 168 4.08 12.55 -0.61
N VAL A 169 4.77 13.56 -0.11
CA VAL A 169 5.90 13.40 0.83
C VAL A 169 5.40 13.89 2.20
N ILE A 170 5.30 12.96 3.15
CA ILE A 170 4.84 13.22 4.51
C ILE A 170 6.03 12.96 5.44
N SER A 171 6.41 13.96 6.22
CA SER A 171 7.59 13.95 7.10
C SER A 171 7.23 14.28 8.54
N GLY A 172 8.05 13.83 9.49
CA GLY A 172 7.74 13.93 10.91
C GLY A 172 6.86 12.77 11.37
N ASP A 173 6.46 12.79 12.64
CA ASP A 173 5.60 11.76 13.20
C ASP A 173 4.20 11.86 12.58
N SER A 174 3.72 10.75 12.01
CA SER A 174 2.43 10.68 11.34
C SER A 174 1.74 9.37 11.69
N THR A 175 0.44 9.45 11.97
CA THR A 175 -0.40 8.29 12.27
C THR A 175 -1.34 8.05 11.10
N PHE A 176 -1.33 6.82 10.58
CA PHE A 176 -2.26 6.35 9.56
C PHE A 176 -3.10 5.23 10.15
N GLU A 177 -4.38 5.49 10.39
CA GLU A 177 -5.32 4.50 10.93
C GLU A 177 -6.06 3.75 9.81
N GLY A 178 -6.52 2.54 10.11
CA GLY A 178 -7.28 1.70 9.20
C GLY A 178 -6.44 0.80 8.30
N THR A 179 -6.96 0.45 7.12
CA THR A 179 -6.35 -0.51 6.20
C THR A 179 -5.55 0.19 5.12
N LEU A 180 -4.24 -0.03 5.09
CA LEU A 180 -3.41 0.38 3.98
C LEU A 180 -3.37 -0.72 2.90
N LYS A 181 -3.57 -0.35 1.63
CA LYS A 181 -3.54 -1.27 0.48
C LYS A 181 -2.46 -0.84 -0.52
N GLY A 182 -1.67 -1.79 -1.00
CA GLY A 182 -0.62 -1.53 -2.00
C GLY A 182 0.60 -0.80 -1.44
N VAL A 183 0.94 -1.01 -0.16
CA VAL A 183 2.12 -0.39 0.46
C VAL A 183 3.38 -1.16 0.10
N SER A 184 4.39 -0.45 -0.37
CA SER A 184 5.77 -0.93 -0.49
C SER A 184 6.72 0.13 0.07
N GLY A 185 7.83 -0.28 0.68
CA GLY A 185 8.77 0.64 1.30
C GLY A 185 9.79 -0.06 2.20
N SER A 186 10.65 0.75 2.80
CA SER A 186 11.60 0.32 3.83
C SER A 186 11.05 0.67 5.21
N PHE A 187 11.19 -0.26 6.15
CA PHE A 187 10.75 -0.09 7.53
C PHE A 187 11.92 -0.35 8.46
N THR A 188 11.95 0.33 9.61
CA THR A 188 12.89 0.04 10.70
C THR A 188 12.31 -1.04 11.62
N ARG A 189 11.00 -0.97 11.88
CA ARG A 189 10.26 -1.93 12.71
C ARG A 189 8.79 -2.00 12.31
N LEU A 190 8.20 -3.19 12.48
CA LEU A 190 6.76 -3.45 12.41
C LEU A 190 6.35 -4.10 13.72
N ASN A 191 5.50 -3.44 14.50
CA ASN A 191 5.02 -3.97 15.78
C ASN A 191 3.76 -4.82 15.57
N CYS A 192 3.74 -6.01 16.16
CA CYS A 192 2.52 -6.77 16.38
C CYS A 192 1.85 -6.21 17.63
N VAL A 193 0.70 -5.57 17.47
CA VAL A 193 -0.03 -4.90 18.55
C VAL A 193 -1.30 -5.68 18.87
N ASN A 194 -1.52 -6.01 20.13
CA ASN A 194 -2.72 -6.73 20.57
C ASN A 194 -3.95 -5.79 20.66
N ALA A 195 -5.11 -6.32 21.02
CA ALA A 195 -6.34 -5.53 21.16
C ALA A 195 -6.29 -4.47 22.30
N ALA A 196 -5.37 -4.58 23.25
CA ALA A 196 -5.15 -3.61 24.32
C ALA A 196 -4.20 -2.47 23.93
N GLY A 197 -3.55 -2.56 22.76
CA GLY A 197 -2.57 -1.57 22.30
C GLY A 197 -1.12 -1.90 22.67
N ASP A 198 -0.87 -3.06 23.28
CA ASP A 198 0.50 -3.46 23.66
C ASP A 198 1.24 -4.09 22.49
N ALA A 199 2.52 -3.74 22.34
CA ALA A 199 3.41 -4.45 21.44
C ALA A 199 3.76 -5.83 22.02
N VAL A 200 3.29 -6.89 21.36
CA VAL A 200 3.46 -8.31 21.79
C VAL A 200 4.41 -9.10 20.90
N GLY A 201 5.04 -8.42 19.95
CA GLY A 201 6.05 -8.97 19.07
C GLY A 201 6.34 -8.02 17.91
N GLY A 202 7.11 -8.47 16.93
CA GLY A 202 7.33 -7.67 15.74
C GLY A 202 8.42 -8.17 14.82
N ILE A 203 8.60 -7.42 13.75
CA ILE A 203 9.68 -7.58 12.78
C ILE A 203 10.56 -6.34 12.90
N SER A 204 11.87 -6.54 13.06
CA SER A 204 12.83 -5.43 13.05
C SER A 204 14.01 -5.74 12.14
N PHE A 205 14.64 -4.69 11.63
CA PHE A 205 15.75 -4.78 10.70
C PHE A 205 17.01 -4.27 11.39
N GLY A 206 17.88 -5.21 11.79
CA GLY A 206 19.07 -4.91 12.56
C GLY A 206 20.16 -4.26 11.73
N SER A 207 21.01 -3.47 12.38
CA SER A 207 22.22 -2.89 11.75
C SER A 207 23.23 -3.96 11.32
N ASP A 208 23.05 -5.20 11.78
CA ASP A 208 23.82 -6.37 11.38
C ASP A 208 23.34 -7.02 10.07
N GLY A 209 22.37 -6.38 9.38
CA GLY A 209 21.83 -6.85 8.10
C GLY A 209 20.84 -8.00 8.24
N ARG A 210 20.38 -8.31 9.46
CA ARG A 210 19.42 -9.39 9.72
C ARG A 210 18.02 -8.85 9.96
N MET A 211 17.04 -9.64 9.51
CA MET A 211 15.65 -9.48 9.92
C MET A 211 15.44 -10.28 11.21
N TRP A 212 14.89 -9.63 12.22
CA TRP A 212 14.61 -10.20 13.53
C TRP A 212 13.12 -10.32 13.73
N PHE A 213 12.67 -11.51 14.11
CA PHE A 213 11.33 -11.76 14.61
C PHE A 213 11.39 -11.82 16.14
N ASP A 214 10.66 -10.94 16.79
CA ASP A 214 10.54 -10.86 18.25
C ASP A 214 9.18 -11.42 18.67
N GLY A 215 9.19 -12.44 19.52
CA GLY A 215 8.01 -13.22 19.91
C GLY A 215 7.85 -14.57 19.18
N ASP A 216 6.78 -15.27 19.53
CA ASP A 216 6.47 -16.59 18.98
C ASP A 216 5.90 -16.50 17.55
N MET A 217 6.37 -17.39 16.67
CA MET A 217 5.89 -17.49 15.29
C MET A 217 4.93 -18.66 15.11
N HIS A 218 3.65 -18.36 14.91
CA HIS A 218 2.65 -19.38 14.57
C HIS A 218 2.61 -19.63 13.06
N HIS A 219 3.02 -20.83 12.64
CA HIS A 219 2.83 -21.31 11.27
C HIS A 219 1.86 -22.50 11.26
N GLN A 220 0.60 -22.24 11.63
CA GLN A 220 -0.42 -23.26 11.85
C GLN A 220 -1.59 -23.12 10.88
N GLY A 221 -2.16 -24.25 10.45
CA GLY A 221 -3.34 -24.31 9.60
C GLY A 221 -3.22 -25.36 8.51
N THR A 222 -4.17 -25.35 7.59
CA THR A 222 -4.24 -26.29 6.46
C THR A 222 -4.47 -25.56 5.15
N LYS A 223 -3.82 -26.03 4.09
CA LYS A 223 -4.04 -25.60 2.70
C LYS A 223 -3.91 -26.81 1.78
N ASP A 224 -4.76 -26.93 0.76
CA ASP A 224 -4.72 -28.02 -0.22
C ASP A 224 -4.78 -29.43 0.43
N ASN A 225 -5.67 -29.60 1.42
CA ASN A 225 -5.87 -30.83 2.20
C ASN A 225 -4.61 -31.35 2.94
N ARG A 226 -3.67 -30.46 3.28
CA ARG A 226 -2.49 -30.75 4.09
C ARG A 226 -2.16 -29.61 5.05
N SER A 227 -1.34 -29.88 6.06
CA SER A 227 -0.78 -28.85 6.93
C SER A 227 0.08 -27.84 6.15
N LEU A 228 0.15 -26.60 6.66
CA LEU A 228 1.10 -25.61 6.18
C LEU A 228 2.55 -26.11 6.31
N ARG A 229 3.44 -25.66 5.43
CA ARG A 229 4.85 -26.08 5.37
C ARG A 229 5.74 -24.87 5.52
N PHE A 230 6.75 -24.96 6.38
CA PHE A 230 7.84 -23.98 6.43
C PHE A 230 8.96 -24.43 5.49
N TYR A 231 9.06 -23.77 4.33
CA TYR A 231 10.01 -24.13 3.28
C TYR A 231 11.25 -23.25 3.39
N THR A 232 12.35 -23.81 3.89
CA THR A 232 13.65 -23.14 4.05
C THR A 232 14.76 -24.02 3.49
N SER A 233 15.79 -23.41 2.90
CA SER A 233 16.95 -24.17 2.38
C SER A 233 17.76 -24.78 3.52
N ASP A 234 18.04 -23.98 4.55
CA ASP A 234 18.77 -24.39 5.75
C ASP A 234 18.02 -23.93 6.99
N LEU A 235 18.16 -24.69 8.09
CA LEU A 235 17.63 -24.32 9.40
C LEU A 235 18.70 -24.55 10.46
N TRP A 236 19.18 -23.46 11.08
CA TRP A 236 20.10 -23.52 12.20
C TRP A 236 19.34 -23.28 13.50
N CYS A 237 19.20 -24.33 14.32
CA CYS A 237 18.52 -24.26 15.61
C CYS A 237 19.55 -24.30 16.76
N ARG A 238 19.55 -23.27 17.61
CA ARG A 238 20.43 -23.21 18.79
C ARG A 238 19.91 -23.99 20.01
N GLY A 239 18.62 -24.28 20.05
CA GLY A 239 17.92 -24.84 21.21
C GLY A 239 17.36 -26.24 20.94
N VAL A 240 16.14 -26.49 21.43
CA VAL A 240 15.44 -27.77 21.28
C VAL A 240 14.75 -27.86 19.93
N PHE A 241 14.88 -29.01 19.25
CA PHE A 241 14.18 -29.31 18.01
C PHE A 241 13.40 -30.63 18.15
N GLY A 242 12.11 -30.59 17.87
CA GLY A 242 11.21 -31.73 17.99
C GLY A 242 10.15 -31.73 16.91
N ALA A 243 9.63 -32.91 16.59
CA ALA A 243 8.55 -33.08 15.62
C ALA A 243 7.55 -34.12 16.14
N ARG A 244 6.25 -33.85 15.96
CA ARG A 244 5.19 -34.80 16.29
C ARG A 244 5.20 -36.01 15.34
N GLU A 245 5.47 -35.76 14.06
CA GLU A 245 5.57 -36.79 13.02
C GLU A 245 6.87 -36.58 12.22
N ARG A 246 7.41 -37.68 11.67
CA ARG A 246 8.60 -37.67 10.81
C ARG A 246 8.20 -37.90 9.35
N SER A 247 9.03 -37.44 8.42
CA SER A 247 8.83 -37.69 7.00
C SER A 247 9.15 -39.14 6.65
N ILE A 248 8.14 -39.90 6.26
CA ILE A 248 8.26 -41.34 6.02
C ILE A 248 8.02 -41.73 4.56
N MET A 249 8.68 -42.82 4.17
CA MET A 249 8.42 -43.56 2.95
C MET A 249 8.22 -45.04 3.29
N VAL A 250 7.21 -45.68 2.71
CA VAL A 250 6.96 -47.11 2.91
C VAL A 250 7.19 -47.86 1.60
N VAL A 251 8.13 -48.82 1.60
CA VAL A 251 8.57 -49.61 0.45
C VAL A 251 7.92 -51.00 0.48
N TYR A 252 7.34 -51.42 -0.64
CA TYR A 252 6.56 -52.66 -0.78
C TYR A 252 7.19 -53.64 -1.79
N GLY A 253 8.51 -53.59 -1.98
CA GLY A 253 9.22 -54.34 -3.01
C GLY A 253 9.77 -53.40 -4.08
N SER A 254 9.16 -53.40 -5.26
CA SER A 254 9.58 -52.58 -6.43
C SER A 254 8.97 -51.18 -6.50
N TYR A 255 8.15 -50.79 -5.52
CA TYR A 255 7.48 -49.49 -5.44
C TYR A 255 7.39 -49.03 -3.99
N ALA A 256 7.04 -47.76 -3.80
CA ALA A 256 6.87 -47.17 -2.48
C ALA A 256 5.70 -46.17 -2.44
N TYR A 257 5.27 -45.83 -1.22
CA TYR A 257 4.35 -44.73 -0.94
C TYR A 257 5.05 -43.68 -0.07
N VAL A 258 4.97 -42.43 -0.49
CA VAL A 258 5.58 -41.27 0.19
C VAL A 258 4.51 -40.47 0.91
N TYR A 259 4.66 -40.25 2.21
CA TYR A 259 3.61 -39.61 3.04
C TYR A 259 3.85 -38.10 3.18
N THR A 260 3.70 -37.38 2.08
CA THR A 260 3.91 -35.92 1.94
C THR A 260 2.90 -35.06 2.72
N LYS A 261 1.80 -35.66 3.18
CA LYS A 261 0.67 -34.98 3.83
C LYS A 261 0.41 -35.42 5.29
N GLY A 262 1.32 -36.21 5.87
CA GLY A 262 1.14 -36.86 7.18
C GLY A 262 0.85 -38.36 7.04
N ALA A 263 1.20 -39.12 8.07
CA ALA A 263 1.08 -40.59 8.04
C ALA A 263 -0.37 -41.08 8.08
N ASP A 264 -1.31 -40.23 8.53
CA ASP A 264 -2.74 -40.49 8.57
C ASP A 264 -3.44 -40.30 7.20
N LYS A 265 -2.71 -39.79 6.20
CA LYS A 265 -3.21 -39.58 4.84
C LYS A 265 -2.72 -40.67 3.90
N THR A 266 -3.42 -40.83 2.78
CA THR A 266 -2.98 -41.70 1.69
C THR A 266 -1.64 -41.24 1.16
N GLY A 267 -0.66 -42.15 1.14
CA GLY A 267 0.66 -41.87 0.58
C GLY A 267 0.62 -41.72 -0.94
N THR A 268 1.59 -40.99 -1.47
CA THR A 268 1.79 -40.81 -2.91
C THR A 268 2.58 -42.00 -3.46
N TYR A 269 1.99 -42.74 -4.38
CA TYR A 269 2.65 -43.87 -5.05
C TYR A 269 3.83 -43.39 -5.90
N ILE A 270 4.96 -44.10 -5.79
CA ILE A 270 6.12 -43.94 -6.66
C ILE A 270 6.67 -45.32 -7.09
N PRO A 271 6.98 -45.52 -8.38
CA PRO A 271 7.73 -46.69 -8.81
C PRO A 271 9.22 -46.53 -8.45
N LEU A 272 9.87 -47.58 -7.96
CA LEU A 272 11.32 -47.55 -7.76
C LEU A 272 12.03 -47.91 -9.07
N THR A 273 13.14 -47.22 -9.34
CA THR A 273 13.97 -47.52 -10.51
C THR A 273 14.78 -48.77 -10.24
N SER A 274 14.72 -49.76 -11.13
CA SER A 274 15.53 -50.97 -11.02
C SER A 274 16.90 -50.82 -11.70
N GLY A 275 17.86 -51.62 -11.25
CA GLY A 275 19.15 -51.83 -11.89
C GLY A 275 19.64 -53.27 -11.69
N THR A 276 20.75 -53.61 -12.34
CA THR A 276 21.37 -54.94 -12.25
C THR A 276 22.77 -54.80 -11.68
N SER A 277 23.08 -55.58 -10.64
CA SER A 277 24.41 -55.61 -10.02
C SER A 277 25.40 -56.43 -10.84
N SER A 278 26.70 -56.32 -10.52
CA SER A 278 27.75 -57.15 -11.14
C SER A 278 27.56 -58.66 -10.90
N ALA A 279 26.80 -59.05 -9.87
CA ALA A 279 26.42 -60.42 -9.60
C ALA A 279 25.15 -60.87 -10.35
N ASN A 280 24.67 -60.07 -11.33
CA ASN A 280 23.44 -60.29 -12.07
C ASN A 280 22.16 -60.33 -11.20
N GLU A 281 22.20 -59.65 -10.04
CA GLU A 281 21.04 -59.53 -9.15
C GLU A 281 20.33 -58.19 -9.39
N THR A 282 18.99 -58.20 -9.49
CA THR A 282 18.18 -56.99 -9.55
C THR A 282 18.19 -56.25 -8.22
N TYR A 283 18.31 -54.93 -8.28
CA TYR A 283 18.15 -54.03 -7.14
C TYR A 283 17.25 -52.85 -7.50
N TYR A 284 16.72 -52.17 -6.48
CA TYR A 284 15.87 -50.99 -6.65
C TYR A 284 16.46 -49.77 -5.91
N THR A 285 16.47 -48.63 -6.57
CA THR A 285 16.93 -47.37 -5.97
C THR A 285 15.81 -46.76 -5.13
N VAL A 286 16.11 -46.46 -3.86
CA VAL A 286 15.22 -45.76 -2.91
C VAL A 286 15.69 -44.31 -2.79
N PRO A 287 15.04 -43.34 -3.47
CA PRO A 287 15.41 -41.93 -3.39
C PRO A 287 14.98 -41.33 -2.05
N CYS A 288 15.92 -40.85 -1.24
CA CYS A 288 15.66 -40.30 0.09
C CYS A 288 15.55 -38.76 0.12
N ASP A 289 15.71 -38.11 -1.03
CA ASP A 289 15.34 -36.72 -1.27
C ASP A 289 14.54 -36.64 -2.57
N SER A 290 13.56 -35.73 -2.62
CA SER A 290 12.68 -35.48 -3.76
C SER A 290 12.16 -36.76 -4.47
N PRO A 291 11.53 -37.72 -3.74
CA PRO A 291 11.42 -39.09 -4.21
C PRO A 291 10.58 -39.26 -5.47
N ARG A 292 11.23 -39.51 -6.61
CA ARG A 292 10.58 -39.64 -7.92
C ARG A 292 9.67 -38.43 -8.26
N TYR A 293 10.17 -37.22 -8.03
CA TYR A 293 9.46 -36.00 -8.41
C TYR A 293 9.19 -35.91 -9.93
N ASP A 294 10.01 -36.60 -10.74
CA ASP A 294 9.83 -36.81 -12.18
C ASP A 294 8.54 -37.58 -12.52
N TYR A 295 8.12 -38.48 -11.62
CA TYR A 295 6.89 -39.26 -11.75
C TYR A 295 5.71 -38.55 -11.10
N ASN A 296 5.92 -37.95 -9.92
CA ASN A 296 4.90 -37.17 -9.22
C ASN A 296 5.51 -35.96 -8.50
N GLY A 297 5.23 -34.77 -9.03
CA GLY A 297 5.77 -33.50 -8.53
C GLY A 297 5.39 -33.16 -7.08
N GLU A 298 4.40 -33.83 -6.47
CA GLU A 298 4.06 -33.65 -5.05
C GLU A 298 5.24 -33.99 -4.12
N THR A 299 6.10 -34.91 -4.55
CA THR A 299 7.27 -35.37 -3.78
C THR A 299 8.48 -34.44 -3.89
N SER A 300 8.41 -33.40 -4.74
CA SER A 300 9.51 -32.46 -4.95
C SER A 300 9.94 -31.78 -3.65
N GLY A 301 11.24 -31.84 -3.34
CA GLY A 301 11.81 -31.26 -2.13
C GLY A 301 11.35 -31.93 -0.84
N PHE A 302 10.82 -33.15 -0.88
CA PHE A 302 10.44 -33.92 0.31
C PHE A 302 11.66 -34.70 0.86
N PRO A 303 12.24 -34.30 2.00
CA PRO A 303 13.33 -35.06 2.61
C PRO A 303 12.77 -36.26 3.37
N VAL A 304 13.25 -37.47 3.09
CA VAL A 304 12.88 -38.67 3.84
C VAL A 304 13.75 -38.78 5.08
N ASP A 305 13.11 -38.94 6.25
CA ASP A 305 13.77 -39.20 7.53
C ASP A 305 13.77 -40.69 7.88
N THR A 306 12.69 -41.40 7.55
CA THR A 306 12.55 -42.84 7.81
C THR A 306 12.03 -43.60 6.60
N VAL A 307 12.74 -44.66 6.20
CA VAL A 307 12.30 -45.63 5.20
C VAL A 307 11.83 -46.90 5.89
N ILE A 308 10.58 -47.28 5.64
CA ILE A 308 9.93 -48.45 6.23
C ILE A 308 9.76 -49.50 5.15
N PHE A 309 10.40 -50.64 5.27
CA PHE A 309 10.20 -51.77 4.37
C PHE A 309 9.06 -52.64 4.90
N ARG A 310 8.01 -52.81 4.09
CA ARG A 310 6.82 -53.61 4.41
C ARG A 310 6.61 -54.68 3.33
N ILE A 311 7.57 -55.58 3.22
CA ILE A 311 7.57 -56.65 2.21
C ILE A 311 6.93 -57.89 2.82
N THR A 312 5.73 -58.25 2.38
CA THR A 312 4.91 -59.33 2.98
C THR A 312 5.20 -60.73 2.43
N SER A 313 6.04 -60.85 1.40
CA SER A 313 6.43 -62.14 0.82
C SER A 313 7.80 -62.61 1.34
N ASN A 314 8.14 -63.88 1.14
CA ASN A 314 9.49 -64.39 1.43
C ASN A 314 10.55 -63.98 0.39
N VAL A 315 10.17 -63.21 -0.64
CA VAL A 315 11.07 -62.77 -1.71
C VAL A 315 12.06 -61.75 -1.17
N THR A 316 13.35 -62.01 -1.36
CA THR A 316 14.41 -61.06 -0.97
C THR A 316 14.56 -59.94 -1.99
N TYR A 317 14.36 -58.70 -1.55
CA TYR A 317 14.60 -57.50 -2.34
C TYR A 317 15.93 -56.85 -1.94
N ARG A 318 16.61 -56.27 -2.94
CA ARG A 318 17.88 -55.57 -2.77
C ARG A 318 17.70 -54.10 -3.10
N TYR A 319 18.24 -53.23 -2.26
CA TYR A 319 18.03 -51.79 -2.36
C TYR A 319 19.34 -51.01 -2.40
N LEU A 320 19.33 -49.96 -3.21
CA LEU A 320 20.33 -48.91 -3.22
C LEU A 320 19.69 -47.64 -2.65
N LEU A 321 20.10 -47.21 -1.46
CA LEU A 321 19.60 -45.95 -0.92
C LEU A 321 20.32 -44.79 -1.63
N SER A 322 19.55 -43.83 -2.15
CA SER A 322 20.06 -42.60 -2.74
C SER A 322 19.86 -41.47 -1.75
N LEU A 323 20.94 -41.11 -1.06
CA LEU A 323 21.00 -40.08 -0.03
C LEU A 323 21.93 -38.95 -0.48
N ALA A 324 21.63 -37.72 -0.06
CA ALA A 324 22.61 -36.63 -0.13
C ALA A 324 23.77 -36.86 0.84
N VAL A 325 24.92 -36.24 0.59
CA VAL A 325 26.08 -36.32 1.49
C VAL A 325 25.72 -35.77 2.86
N THR A 326 26.08 -36.49 3.92
CA THR A 326 25.67 -36.28 5.33
C THR A 326 24.20 -36.48 5.65
N GLN A 327 23.35 -36.82 4.68
CA GLN A 327 21.97 -37.18 4.98
C GLN A 327 21.97 -38.47 5.81
N ARG A 328 21.16 -38.44 6.86
CA ARG A 328 20.95 -39.52 7.82
C ARG A 328 19.49 -39.91 7.80
N ILE A 329 19.23 -41.21 7.80
CA ILE A 329 17.86 -41.76 7.85
C ILE A 329 17.79 -42.97 8.77
N PHE A 330 16.59 -43.30 9.20
CA PHE A 330 16.27 -44.60 9.77
C PHE A 330 15.77 -45.55 8.69
N VAL A 331 16.14 -46.81 8.79
CA VAL A 331 15.61 -47.89 7.97
C VAL A 331 15.03 -48.97 8.88
N VAL A 332 13.80 -49.38 8.60
CA VAL A 332 13.07 -50.34 9.44
C VAL A 332 12.54 -51.46 8.58
N ASN A 333 12.79 -52.71 8.96
CA ASN A 333 12.05 -53.84 8.39
C ASN A 333 10.80 -54.07 9.23
N ALA A 334 9.67 -53.53 8.77
CA ALA A 334 8.38 -53.61 9.45
C ALA A 334 7.63 -54.93 9.20
N ASN A 335 8.33 -55.99 8.78
CA ASN A 335 7.80 -57.34 8.75
C ASN A 335 8.69 -58.30 9.55
N ASP A 336 8.20 -58.73 10.69
CA ASP A 336 8.97 -59.60 11.61
C ASP A 336 8.96 -61.09 11.23
N ASN A 337 8.31 -61.46 10.12
CA ASN A 337 8.29 -62.85 9.64
C ASN A 337 9.46 -63.18 8.70
N TYR A 338 10.09 -62.18 8.08
CA TYR A 338 11.06 -62.40 7.00
C TYR A 338 12.28 -61.48 7.06
N ASN A 339 13.45 -62.08 6.86
CA ASN A 339 14.74 -61.38 6.68
C ASN A 339 14.98 -61.10 5.19
N ASN A 340 14.03 -60.40 4.55
CA ASN A 340 13.91 -60.29 3.10
C ASN A 340 14.35 -58.93 2.53
N VAL A 341 14.92 -58.05 3.34
CA VAL A 341 15.41 -56.73 2.93
C VAL A 341 16.94 -56.72 2.96
N GLN A 342 17.57 -56.48 1.82
CA GLN A 342 19.01 -56.29 1.71
C GLN A 342 19.32 -54.89 1.18
N ILE A 343 20.24 -54.18 1.82
CA ILE A 343 20.66 -52.84 1.41
C ILE A 343 22.14 -52.88 1.07
N TYR A 344 22.52 -52.34 -0.10
CA TYR A 344 23.93 -52.22 -0.46
C TYR A 344 24.63 -51.15 0.39
N ALA A 345 25.79 -51.51 0.93
CA ALA A 345 26.71 -50.61 1.63
C ALA A 345 28.16 -50.95 1.25
N ASN A 346 28.86 -50.00 0.63
CA ASN A 346 30.27 -50.12 0.22
C ASN A 346 30.61 -51.41 -0.55
N GLY A 347 29.70 -51.85 -1.43
CA GLY A 347 29.83 -53.06 -2.26
C GLY A 347 29.37 -54.36 -1.59
N THR A 348 28.98 -54.31 -0.31
CA THR A 348 28.42 -55.44 0.43
C THR A 348 26.92 -55.29 0.61
N LYS A 349 26.22 -56.37 0.96
CA LYS A 349 24.78 -56.35 1.27
C LYS A 349 24.60 -56.48 2.79
N GLN A 350 23.90 -55.52 3.37
CA GLN A 350 23.45 -55.57 4.77
C GLN A 350 22.02 -56.09 4.81
N THR A 351 21.79 -57.20 5.49
CA THR A 351 20.44 -57.76 5.69
C THR A 351 19.78 -57.05 6.86
N LEU A 352 18.60 -56.46 6.63
CA LEU A 352 17.73 -55.99 7.70
C LEU A 352 16.84 -57.16 8.09
N ASN A 353 17.15 -57.77 9.24
CA ASN A 353 16.31 -58.81 9.82
C ASN A 353 14.89 -58.27 10.05
N GLY A 354 13.88 -59.15 10.02
CA GLY A 354 12.52 -58.79 10.44
C GLY A 354 12.54 -58.15 11.83
N GLY A 355 11.66 -57.19 12.09
CA GLY A 355 11.61 -56.53 13.41
C GLY A 355 12.73 -55.51 13.67
N SER A 356 13.79 -55.52 12.85
CA SER A 356 14.96 -54.70 13.08
C SER A 356 14.82 -53.25 12.58
N MET A 357 15.37 -52.33 13.37
CA MET A 357 15.59 -50.94 13.00
C MET A 357 17.07 -50.60 13.00
N HIS A 358 17.49 -49.83 12.01
CA HIS A 358 18.86 -49.37 11.85
C HIS A 358 18.87 -47.89 11.54
N HIS A 359 19.93 -47.22 11.96
CA HIS A 359 20.26 -45.89 11.48
C HIS A 359 21.33 -46.02 10.39
N CYS A 360 21.23 -45.26 9.31
CA CYS A 360 22.29 -45.15 8.31
C CYS A 360 22.53 -43.70 7.87
N MET A 361 23.75 -43.45 7.41
CA MET A 361 24.20 -42.12 7.01
C MET A 361 25.13 -42.22 5.79
N GLN A 362 24.99 -41.27 4.87
CA GLN A 362 25.86 -41.14 3.71
C GLN A 362 27.08 -40.27 4.04
N LEU A 363 28.27 -40.84 3.92
CA LEU A 363 29.53 -40.20 4.32
C LEU A 363 30.64 -40.34 3.27
N VAL A 364 30.30 -40.61 2.00
CA VAL A 364 31.26 -40.87 0.91
C VAL A 364 32.49 -39.95 0.88
N ASP A 365 32.31 -38.64 1.09
CA ASP A 365 33.38 -37.64 1.01
C ASP A 365 34.24 -37.53 2.29
N PHE A 366 33.83 -38.21 3.36
CA PHE A 366 34.45 -38.15 4.69
C PHE A 366 35.07 -39.48 5.14
N MET A 367 34.99 -40.52 4.31
CA MET A 367 35.53 -41.84 4.64
C MET A 367 37.02 -41.98 4.29
N TYR A 368 37.79 -42.56 5.21
CA TYR A 368 39.17 -42.98 4.96
C TYR A 368 39.39 -44.43 5.44
N PRO A 369 39.90 -45.34 4.59
CA PRO A 369 40.14 -45.16 3.16
C PRO A 369 38.82 -44.92 2.38
N SER A 370 38.88 -44.12 1.31
CA SER A 370 37.70 -43.86 0.46
C SER A 370 37.27 -45.14 -0.25
N PRO A 371 35.98 -45.53 -0.20
CA PRO A 371 35.49 -46.65 -1.01
C PRO A 371 35.53 -46.31 -2.52
N ASN A 372 35.80 -47.33 -3.35
CA ASN A 372 35.85 -47.19 -4.81
C ASN A 372 34.53 -46.65 -5.38
N SER A 373 34.62 -45.86 -6.46
CA SER A 373 33.50 -45.15 -7.09
C SER A 373 32.44 -46.06 -7.71
N ASP A 374 32.80 -47.29 -8.06
CA ASP A 374 31.96 -48.29 -8.74
C ASP A 374 31.11 -49.13 -7.79
N ARG A 375 31.32 -49.00 -6.47
CA ARG A 375 30.62 -49.83 -5.49
C ARG A 375 29.18 -49.39 -5.26
N LEU A 376 28.24 -50.33 -5.35
CA LEU A 376 26.86 -50.11 -4.91
C LEU A 376 26.83 -49.75 -3.41
N GLY A 377 26.05 -48.73 -3.07
CA GLY A 377 25.96 -48.22 -1.69
C GLY A 377 27.24 -47.54 -1.20
N ARG A 378 28.08 -47.02 -2.11
CA ARG A 378 29.29 -46.27 -1.76
C ARG A 378 28.98 -45.18 -0.74
N GLY A 379 29.79 -45.15 0.32
CA GLY A 379 29.73 -44.13 1.37
C GLY A 379 28.64 -44.35 2.42
N LEU A 380 27.77 -45.36 2.24
CA LEU A 380 26.73 -45.65 3.21
C LEU A 380 27.33 -46.35 4.43
N MET A 381 27.10 -45.78 5.60
CA MET A 381 27.48 -46.37 6.88
C MET A 381 26.24 -46.75 7.67
N PHE A 382 26.22 -47.97 8.20
CA PHE A 382 25.21 -48.45 9.14
C PHE A 382 25.70 -48.20 10.56
N GLY A 383 24.82 -47.66 11.41
CA GLY A 383 25.03 -47.61 12.85
C GLY A 383 24.53 -48.87 13.54
N ALA A 384 24.43 -48.80 14.87
CA ALA A 384 23.88 -49.89 15.67
C ALA A 384 22.44 -50.22 15.25
N SER A 385 22.10 -51.50 15.43
CA SER A 385 20.80 -52.07 15.10
C SER A 385 20.16 -52.67 16.34
N ASN A 386 18.85 -52.59 16.44
CA ASN A 386 18.09 -53.36 17.42
C ASN A 386 16.94 -54.09 16.72
N ASP A 387 16.75 -55.35 17.07
CA ASP A 387 15.52 -56.08 16.79
C ASP A 387 14.62 -55.96 18.03
N ASN A 388 13.35 -55.69 17.80
CA ASN A 388 12.39 -55.53 18.89
C ASN A 388 11.55 -56.79 19.10
N ASP A 389 11.62 -57.79 18.21
CA ASP A 389 10.86 -59.05 18.30
C ASP A 389 9.36 -58.83 18.61
N TRP A 390 8.72 -57.79 18.02
CA TRP A 390 7.43 -57.23 18.48
C TRP A 390 6.18 -58.09 18.24
N ARG A 391 6.34 -59.40 18.00
CA ARG A 391 5.31 -60.32 17.50
C ARG A 391 3.99 -60.31 18.26
#